data_AF-A0A376VRQ7-F1
#
_entry.id   AF-A0A376VRQ7-F1
#
_cell.length_a   1.000
_cell.length_b   1.000
_cell.length_c   1.000
_cell.angle_alpha   90.00
_cell.angle_beta   90.00
_cell.angle_gamma   90.00
#
_symmetry.space_group_name_H-M   'P 1'
#
loop_
_entity.id
_entity.type
_entity.pdbx_description
1 polymer ?
#
loop_
_entity_poly.entity_id
_entity_poly.type
_entity_poly.pdbx_seq_one_letter_code
_entity_poly.pdbx_strand_id
1 'polypeptide(L)'
;MKRRDTIVRYTAPERINHWITAFCFILAAVSGLGFLVPVLQLVDANHGHTRSWREFCTRLSAWLCLPRSSSCFSVTGINNLINRDDIFWAKKYS
;
A
#
# COMPACT_ATOMS: atom_id res chain seq x y z
N MET A 1 4.18 -12.43 37.92
CA MET A 1 3.66 -11.98 36.60
C MET A 1 4.28 -12.85 35.52
N LYS A 2 3.47 -13.53 34.69
CA LYS A 2 3.98 -14.45 33.65
C LYS A 2 4.61 -13.61 32.52
N ARG A 3 5.94 -13.68 32.36
CA ARG A 3 6.67 -13.02 31.26
C ARG A 3 6.12 -13.59 29.95
N ARG A 4 5.38 -12.78 29.18
CA ARG A 4 5.06 -13.12 27.80
C ARG A 4 6.23 -12.58 26.98
N ASP A 5 7.00 -13.48 26.35
CA ASP A 5 8.17 -13.11 25.55
C ASP A 5 7.84 -12.28 24.30
N THR A 6 6.55 -12.06 24.00
CA THR A 6 6.13 -11.26 22.85
C THR A 6 4.89 -10.43 23.18
N ILE A 7 5.00 -9.12 22.98
CA ILE A 7 3.88 -8.17 23.09
C ILE A 7 3.18 -8.13 21.73
N VAL A 8 1.87 -8.43 21.70
CA VAL A 8 1.08 -8.36 20.46
C VAL A 8 0.75 -6.90 20.17
N ARG A 9 1.44 -6.32 19.20
CA ARG A 9 1.25 -4.91 18.78
C ARG A 9 0.16 -4.71 17.71
N TYR A 10 -0.05 -5.72 16.87
CA TYR A 10 -1.04 -5.70 15.79
C TYR A 10 -1.88 -6.97 15.81
N THR A 11 -3.20 -6.80 15.66
CA THR A 11 -4.19 -7.87 15.58
C THR A 11 -4.07 -8.65 14.26
N ALA A 12 -4.56 -9.89 14.25
CA ALA A 12 -4.61 -10.72 13.03
C ALA A 12 -5.28 -10.04 11.82
N PRO A 13 -6.47 -9.39 11.94
CA PRO A 13 -7.10 -8.72 10.81
C PRO A 13 -6.29 -7.54 10.28
N GLU A 14 -5.63 -6.76 11.14
CA GLU A 14 -4.77 -5.64 10.71
C GLU A 14 -3.59 -6.12 9.85
N ARG A 15 -2.98 -7.26 10.20
CA ARG A 15 -1.87 -7.84 9.42
C ARG A 15 -2.34 -8.29 8.03
N ILE A 16 -3.48 -8.96 7.95
CA ILE A 16 -4.05 -9.40 6.68
C ILE A 16 -4.42 -8.18 5.82
N ASN A 17 -4.97 -7.13 6.42
CA ASN A 17 -5.25 -5.87 5.75
C ASN A 17 -3.98 -5.25 5.16
N HIS A 18 -2.91 -5.17 5.96
CA HIS A 18 -1.62 -4.65 5.54
C HIS A 18 -1.03 -5.43 4.35
N TRP A 19 -0.98 -6.77 4.43
CA TRP A 19 -0.40 -7.59 3.36
C TRP A 19 -1.18 -7.51 2.05
N ILE A 20 -2.52 -7.48 2.12
CA ILE A 20 -3.35 -7.33 0.92
C ILE A 20 -3.13 -5.96 0.27
N THR A 21 -3.10 -4.88 1.07
CA THR A 21 -2.84 -3.53 0.56
C THR A 21 -1.44 -3.41 -0.02
N ALA A 22 -0.42 -3.98 0.63
CA ALA A 22 0.95 -4.00 0.12
C ALA A 22 1.03 -4.73 -1.24
N PHE A 23 0.33 -5.85 -1.39
CA PHE A 23 0.28 -6.58 -2.65
C PHE A 23 -0.42 -5.78 -3.76
N CYS A 24 -1.56 -5.15 -3.46
CA CYS A 24 -2.25 -4.26 -4.41
C CYS A 24 -1.38 -3.06 -4.81
N PHE A 25 -0.61 -2.51 -3.87
CA PHE A 25 0.31 -1.41 -4.14
C PHE A 25 1.42 -1.83 -5.10
N ILE A 26 2.01 -3.02 -4.94
CA ILE A 26 3.03 -3.55 -5.86
C ILE A 26 2.43 -3.73 -7.26
N LEU A 27 1.24 -4.33 -7.37
CA LEU A 27 0.56 -4.49 -8.66
C LEU A 27 0.26 -3.14 -9.32
N ALA A 28 -0.21 -2.16 -8.55
CA ALA A 28 -0.45 -0.81 -9.05
C ALA A 28 0.84 -0.11 -9.49
N ALA A 29 1.92 -0.24 -8.71
CA ALA A 29 3.23 0.35 -9.03
C ALA A 29 3.82 -0.25 -10.31
N VAL A 30 3.77 -1.57 -10.47
CA VAL A 30 4.25 -2.25 -11.68
C VAL A 30 3.38 -1.89 -12.89
N SER A 31 2.06 -1.81 -12.72
CA SER A 31 1.14 -1.40 -13.80
C SER A 31 1.36 0.07 -14.21
N GLY A 32 1.59 0.96 -13.25
CA GLY A 32 1.84 2.39 -13.48
C GLY A 32 3.25 2.70 -14.01
N LEU A 33 4.27 1.91 -13.64
CA LEU A 33 5.65 2.11 -14.11
C LEU A 33 5.75 1.91 -15.63
N GLY A 34 4.93 1.02 -16.20
CA GLY A 34 4.82 0.86 -17.66
C GLY A 34 4.32 2.11 -18.41
N PHE A 35 3.66 3.05 -17.72
CA PHE A 35 3.19 4.32 -18.30
C PHE A 35 4.26 5.40 -18.34
N LEU A 36 5.24 5.33 -17.44
CA LEU A 36 6.28 6.35 -17.28
C LEU A 36 7.49 6.12 -18.18
N VAL A 37 7.62 4.91 -18.76
CA VAL A 37 8.73 4.53 -19.63
C VAL A 37 8.21 4.24 -21.05
N PRO A 38 8.41 5.14 -22.03
CA PRO A 38 7.84 5.01 -23.38
C PRO A 38 8.32 3.75 -24.14
N VAL A 39 9.49 3.19 -23.81
CA VAL A 39 10.00 1.96 -24.45
C VAL A 39 9.18 0.71 -24.08
N LEU A 40 8.59 0.69 -22.88
CA LEU A 40 7.76 -0.43 -22.42
C LEU A 40 6.42 -0.46 -23.15
N GLN A 41 5.89 0.71 -23.53
CA GLN A 41 4.64 0.83 -24.30
C GLN A 41 4.77 0.31 -25.74
N LEU A 42 5.98 0.35 -26.33
CA LEU A 42 6.22 -0.12 -27.71
C LEU A 42 6.25 -1.65 -27.80
N VAL A 43 6.71 -2.34 -26.74
CA VAL A 43 6.61 -3.81 -26.62
C VAL A 43 5.15 -4.26 -26.47
N ASP A 44 4.34 -3.43 -25.81
CA ASP A 44 2.91 -3.69 -25.57
C ASP A 44 2.09 -3.59 -26.85
N ALA A 45 2.36 -2.59 -27.68
CA ALA A 45 1.68 -2.40 -28.97
C ALA A 45 1.84 -3.60 -29.91
N ASN A 46 2.97 -4.31 -29.84
CA ASN A 46 3.27 -5.46 -30.71
C ASN A 46 2.60 -6.77 -30.22
N HIS A 47 2.15 -6.81 -28.97
CA HIS A 47 1.49 -7.98 -28.37
C HIS A 47 0.07 -7.59 -27.94
N GLY A 48 -0.91 -7.77 -28.83
CA GLY A 48 -2.31 -7.36 -28.66
C GLY A 48 -3.06 -7.85 -27.40
N HIS A 49 -2.44 -8.72 -26.58
CA HIS A 49 -2.96 -9.19 -25.29
C HIS A 49 -2.58 -8.30 -24.09
N THR A 50 -1.66 -7.35 -24.25
CA THR A 50 -1.09 -6.60 -23.14
C THR A 50 -1.99 -5.46 -22.65
N ARG A 51 -2.83 -4.89 -23.53
CA ARG A 51 -3.71 -3.77 -23.20
C ARG A 51 -4.87 -4.18 -22.28
N SER A 52 -5.55 -5.29 -22.60
CA SER A 52 -6.68 -5.80 -21.80
C SER A 52 -6.24 -6.29 -20.42
N TRP A 53 -5.09 -6.97 -20.35
CA TRP A 53 -4.51 -7.43 -19.09
C TRP A 53 -4.10 -6.27 -18.17
N ARG A 54 -3.53 -5.19 -18.73
CA ARG A 54 -3.15 -3.99 -17.97
C ARG A 54 -4.34 -3.19 -17.46
N GLU A 55 -5.36 -3.01 -18.30
CA GLU A 55 -6.60 -2.35 -17.88
C GLU A 55 -7.26 -3.13 -16.74
N PHE A 56 -7.25 -4.47 -16.83
CA PHE A 56 -7.71 -5.35 -15.76
C PHE A 56 -6.88 -5.19 -14.47
N CYS A 57 -5.55 -5.31 -14.53
CA CYS A 57 -4.69 -5.17 -13.36
C CYS A 57 -4.81 -3.79 -12.69
N THR A 58 -4.88 -2.72 -13.47
CA THR A 58 -5.03 -1.35 -12.94
C THR A 58 -6.38 -1.15 -12.28
N ARG A 59 -7.47 -1.58 -12.94
CA ARG A 59 -8.83 -1.45 -12.39
C ARG A 59 -9.04 -2.31 -11.16
N LEU A 60 -8.52 -3.54 -11.16
CA LEU A 60 -8.56 -4.45 -10.01
C LEU A 60 -7.80 -3.87 -8.81
N SER A 61 -6.59 -3.36 -9.05
CA SER A 61 -5.75 -2.75 -8.00
C SER A 61 -6.44 -1.52 -7.41
N ALA A 62 -7.03 -0.65 -8.25
CA ALA A 62 -7.77 0.52 -7.79
C ALA A 62 -9.00 0.15 -6.96
N TRP A 63 -9.78 -0.84 -7.41
CA TRP A 63 -10.97 -1.32 -6.70
C TRP A 63 -10.65 -1.93 -5.33
N LEU A 64 -9.52 -2.62 -5.21
CA LEU A 64 -9.08 -3.26 -3.97
C LEU A 64 -8.36 -2.29 -3.02
N CYS A 65 -7.58 -1.33 -3.55
CA CYS A 65 -6.83 -0.37 -2.74
C CYS A 65 -7.72 0.65 -2.03
N LEU A 66 -8.68 1.27 -2.73
CA LEU A 66 -9.44 2.42 -2.22
C LEU A 66 -10.27 2.12 -0.95
N PRO A 67 -11.07 1.04 -0.88
CA PRO A 67 -11.83 0.73 0.35
C PRO A 67 -10.93 0.24 1.48
N ARG A 68 -9.78 -0.38 1.17
CA ARG A 68 -8.93 -1.04 2.16
C ARG A 68 -7.91 -0.11 2.81
N SER A 69 -7.40 0.87 2.07
CA SER A 69 -6.62 1.99 2.61
C SER A 69 -7.45 2.87 3.56
N SER A 70 -8.73 3.09 3.23
CA SER A 70 -9.66 3.79 4.12
C SER A 70 -9.84 3.08 5.46
N SER A 71 -9.91 1.74 5.47
CA SER A 71 -9.99 0.95 6.70
C SER A 71 -8.72 1.01 7.55
N CYS A 72 -7.52 1.02 6.94
CA CYS A 72 -6.26 1.27 7.67
C CYS A 72 -6.26 2.66 8.31
N PHE A 73 -6.72 3.69 7.59
CA PHE A 73 -6.73 5.05 8.10
C PHE A 73 -7.67 5.22 9.30
N SER A 74 -8.82 4.56 9.30
CA SER A 74 -9.75 4.60 10.42
C SER A 74 -9.23 3.90 11.68
N VAL A 75 -8.48 2.80 11.54
CA VAL A 75 -8.00 2.02 12.70
C VAL A 75 -6.67 2.56 13.24
N THR A 76 -5.71 2.82 12.35
CA THR A 76 -4.35 3.20 12.74
C THR A 76 -4.15 4.72 12.73
N GLY A 77 -4.94 5.46 11.93
CA GLY A 77 -4.80 6.92 11.79
C GLY A 77 -5.18 7.70 13.05
N ILE A 78 -6.13 7.21 13.85
CA ILE A 78 -6.49 7.83 15.14
C ILE A 78 -5.31 7.79 16.11
N ASN A 79 -4.50 6.72 16.05
CA ASN A 79 -3.31 6.56 16.89
C ASN A 79 -2.06 7.25 16.31
N ASN A 80 -2.18 7.89 15.14
CA ASN A 80 -1.09 8.53 14.40
C ASN A 80 -1.32 10.04 14.22
N LEU A 81 -2.14 10.64 15.10
CA LEU A 81 -2.31 12.08 15.14
C LEU A 81 -1.06 12.75 15.72
N ILE A 82 -0.62 13.82 15.08
CA ILE A 82 0.55 14.59 15.51
C ILE A 82 0.34 15.10 16.93
N ASN A 83 1.29 14.79 17.80
CA ASN A 83 1.36 15.31 19.15
C ASN A 83 2.57 16.26 19.33
N ARG A 84 2.58 16.97 20.46
CA ARG A 84 3.70 17.83 20.88
C ARG A 84 5.01 17.04 20.97
N ASP A 85 4.95 15.76 21.31
CA ASP A 85 6.10 14.85 21.35
C ASP A 85 6.77 14.67 19.99
N ASP A 86 6.00 14.69 18.89
CA ASP A 86 6.55 14.59 17.53
C ASP A 86 7.36 15.83 17.16
N ILE A 87 7.00 17.01 17.70
CA ILE A 87 7.75 18.25 17.50
C ILE A 87 9.11 18.17 18.22
N PHE A 88 9.15 17.59 19.42
CA PHE A 88 10.41 17.34 20.12
C PHE A 88 11.28 16.32 19.38
N TRP A 89 10.65 15.28 18.82
CA TRP A 89 11.34 14.30 17.97
C TRP A 89 11.91 14.94 16.72
N ALA A 90 11.13 15.72 15.97
CA ALA A 90 11.58 16.40 14.75
C ALA A 90 12.75 17.36 15.01
N LYS A 91 12.70 18.11 16.12
CA LYS A 91 13.79 19.03 16.50
C LYS A 91 15.07 18.34 16.98
N LYS A 92 14.97 17.08 17.43
CA LYS A 92 16.13 16.31 17.91
C LYS A 92 16.98 15.75 16.75
N TYR A 93 16.35 15.51 15.60
CA TYR A 93 16.98 14.87 14.44
C TYR A 93 17.01 15.74 13.17
N SER A 94 16.64 17.01 13.27
CA SER A 94 16.81 18.05 12.24
C SER A 94 18.02 18.91 12.54
#